data_AF-A0A6N4XRM4-F1
#
_entry.id   AF-A0A6N4XRM4-F1
#
_cell.length_a   1.000
_cell.length_b   1.000
_cell.length_c   1.000
_cell.angle_alpha   90.00
_cell.angle_beta   90.00
_cell.angle_gamma   90.00
#
_symmetry.space_group_name_H-M   'P 1'
#
loop_
_entity.id
_entity.type
_entity.pdbx_description
1 polymer ?
#
loop_
_entity_poly.entity_id
_entity_poly.type
_entity_poly.pdbx_seq_one_letter_code
_entity_poly.pdbx_strand_id
1 'polypeptide(L)'
;MLRHCDYVLQVPLEKINLPSVNLLFETIGMITKIEMQIFNNGIPRNMPTFQKLIINFECDFDESKEKLFMTLDEYWTVFENGNLPEKHVLFGVMKEEDWGFLEYKHLNHHLKQFGI
;
A
#
# COMPACT_ATOMS: atom_id res chain seq x y z
N MET A 1 12.68 -5.54 0.04
CA MET A 1 11.80 -4.65 0.84
C MET A 1 11.42 -3.38 0.09
N LEU A 2 12.35 -2.47 -0.22
CA LEU A 2 12.00 -1.19 -0.88
C LEU A 2 11.22 -1.35 -2.18
N ARG A 3 11.60 -2.34 -3.01
CA ARG A 3 10.87 -2.72 -4.22
C ARG A 3 9.43 -3.15 -3.98
N HIS A 4 9.13 -3.77 -2.83
CA HIS A 4 7.75 -4.09 -2.44
C HIS A 4 6.97 -2.82 -2.10
N CYS A 5 7.55 -1.90 -1.34
CA CYS A 5 6.92 -0.60 -1.06
C CYS A 5 6.59 0.18 -2.33
N ASP A 6 7.53 0.19 -3.29
CA ASP A 6 7.33 0.78 -4.61
C ASP A 6 6.14 0.13 -5.34
N TYR A 7 6.04 -1.19 -5.33
CA TYR A 7 4.92 -1.90 -5.96
C TYR A 7 3.57 -1.62 -5.28
N VAL A 8 3.55 -1.43 -3.96
CA VAL A 8 2.31 -1.07 -3.26
C VAL A 8 1.85 0.33 -3.68
N LEU A 9 2.74 1.33 -3.70
CA LEU A 9 2.41 2.70 -4.15
C LEU A 9 2.00 2.76 -5.63
N GLN A 10 2.42 1.81 -6.46
CA GLN A 10 1.98 1.70 -7.85
C GLN A 10 0.51 1.22 -8.01
N VAL A 11 -0.11 0.69 -6.96
CA VAL A 11 -1.53 0.30 -6.96
C VAL A 11 -2.46 1.52 -7.04
N PRO A 12 -2.36 2.52 -6.14
CA PRO A 12 -3.16 3.75 -6.27
C PRO A 12 -2.83 4.56 -7.53
N LEU A 13 -1.65 4.39 -8.11
CA LEU A 13 -1.28 4.98 -9.41
C LEU A 13 -1.81 4.20 -10.62
N GLU A 14 -2.56 3.12 -10.40
CA GLU A 14 -3.11 2.22 -11.43
C GLU A 14 -2.07 1.57 -12.36
N LYS A 15 -0.78 1.66 -12.02
CA LYS A 15 0.32 1.00 -12.72
C LYS A 15 0.35 -0.50 -12.43
N ILE A 16 -0.10 -0.90 -11.23
CA ILE A 16 -0.25 -2.30 -10.84
C ILE A 16 -1.71 -2.58 -10.49
N ASN A 17 -2.35 -3.39 -11.34
CA ASN A 17 -3.71 -3.86 -11.11
C ASN A 17 -3.71 -5.17 -10.30
N LEU A 18 -4.31 -5.14 -9.12
CA LEU A 18 -4.46 -6.31 -8.25
C LEU A 18 -5.60 -7.23 -8.73
N PRO A 19 -5.47 -8.56 -8.56
CA PRO A 19 -6.58 -9.47 -8.82
C PRO A 19 -7.73 -9.19 -7.85
N SER A 20 -8.96 -9.38 -8.32
CA SER A 20 -10.14 -9.29 -7.46
C SER A 20 -10.10 -10.34 -6.34
N VAL A 21 -10.69 -10.00 -5.20
CA VAL A 21 -10.93 -10.94 -4.11
C VAL A 21 -12.42 -11.22 -4.00
N ASN A 22 -12.80 -12.31 -3.35
CA ASN A 22 -14.20 -12.58 -3.08
C ASN A 22 -14.75 -11.64 -1.98
N LEU A 23 -16.08 -11.58 -1.86
CA LEU A 23 -16.77 -10.70 -0.92
C LEU A 23 -16.40 -10.96 0.55
N LEU A 24 -16.05 -12.20 0.92
CA LEU A 24 -15.61 -12.52 2.27
C LEU A 24 -14.29 -11.80 2.60
N PHE A 25 -13.29 -11.91 1.72
CA PHE A 25 -12.00 -11.25 1.92
C PHE A 25 -12.10 -9.72 1.82
N GLU A 26 -12.93 -9.20 0.90
CA GLU A 26 -13.20 -7.76 0.82
C GLU A 26 -13.84 -7.24 2.12
N THR A 27 -14.79 -7.98 2.70
CA THR A 27 -15.42 -7.61 3.98
C THR A 27 -14.43 -7.62 5.12
N ILE A 28 -13.57 -8.65 5.21
CA ILE A 28 -12.52 -8.72 6.22
C ILE A 28 -11.54 -7.53 6.07
N GLY A 29 -11.15 -7.21 4.83
CA GLY A 29 -10.28 -6.07 4.56
C GLY A 29 -10.92 -4.73 4.97
N MET A 30 -12.19 -4.51 4.63
CA MET A 30 -12.93 -3.32 5.05
C MET A 30 -12.99 -3.17 6.58
N ILE A 31 -13.30 -4.25 7.31
CA ILE A 31 -13.31 -4.25 8.78
C ILE A 31 -11.91 -3.94 9.33
N THR A 32 -10.87 -4.54 8.75
CA THR A 32 -9.48 -4.32 9.15
C THR A 32 -9.06 -2.86 8.96
N LYS A 33 -9.43 -2.23 7.82
CA LYS A 33 -9.20 -0.80 7.58
C LYS A 33 -9.83 0.06 8.69
N ILE A 34 -11.11 -0.18 8.98
CA ILE A 34 -11.86 0.57 10.00
C ILE A 34 -11.24 0.39 11.38
N GLU A 35 -10.90 -0.84 11.77
CA GLU A 35 -10.22 -1.13 13.03
C GLU A 35 -8.89 -0.36 13.14
N MET A 36 -8.06 -0.42 12.10
CA MET A 36 -6.79 0.29 12.06
C MET A 36 -6.96 1.80 12.23
N GLN A 37 -7.98 2.40 11.62
CA GLN A 37 -8.27 3.84 11.74
C GLN A 37 -8.78 4.22 13.13
N ILE A 38 -9.72 3.46 13.70
CA ILE A 38 -10.33 3.77 15.01
C ILE A 38 -9.31 3.63 16.14
N PHE A 39 -8.55 2.53 16.13
CA PHE A 39 -7.62 2.21 17.23
C PHE A 39 -6.19 2.66 16.95
N ASN A 40 -5.93 3.25 15.79
CA ASN A 40 -4.60 3.60 15.32
C ASN A 40 -3.62 2.41 15.34
N ASN A 41 -4.13 1.19 15.14
CA ASN A 41 -3.34 -0.03 15.16
C ASN A 41 -2.29 -0.04 14.03
N GLY A 42 -1.23 -0.84 14.23
CA GLY A 42 -0.28 -1.14 13.15
C GLY A 42 -0.85 -2.16 12.17
N ILE A 43 -0.12 -2.44 11.09
CA ILE A 43 -0.48 -3.53 10.18
C ILE A 43 -0.43 -4.86 10.97
N PRO A 44 -1.52 -5.68 10.92
CA PRO A 44 -1.55 -6.99 11.55
C PRO A 44 -0.39 -7.88 11.12
N ARG A 45 0.18 -8.62 12.08
CA ARG A 45 1.20 -9.64 11.77
C ARG A 45 0.59 -10.71 10.87
N ASN A 46 1.38 -11.17 9.89
CA ASN A 46 0.99 -12.21 8.94
C ASN A 46 -0.21 -11.85 8.05
N MET A 47 -0.49 -10.55 7.86
CA MET A 47 -1.44 -10.13 6.84
C MET A 47 -0.95 -10.62 5.46
N PRO A 48 -1.81 -11.29 4.67
CA PRO A 48 -1.41 -11.78 3.36
C PRO A 48 -1.10 -10.63 2.40
N THR A 49 -0.09 -10.82 1.57
CA THR A 49 0.27 -9.91 0.48
C THR A 49 -0.20 -10.49 -0.85
N PHE A 50 -0.71 -9.65 -1.75
CA PHE A 50 -1.02 -10.08 -3.11
C PHE A 50 0.24 -10.59 -3.82
N GLN A 51 0.15 -11.70 -4.54
CA GLN A 51 1.28 -12.31 -5.22
C GLN A 51 2.03 -11.33 -6.15
N LYS A 52 1.31 -10.40 -6.80
CA LYS A 52 1.89 -9.36 -7.67
C LYS A 52 2.82 -8.38 -6.94
N LEU A 53 2.66 -8.25 -5.63
CA LEU A 53 3.43 -7.33 -4.79
C LEU A 53 4.61 -8.04 -4.10
N ILE A 54 4.73 -9.37 -4.24
CA ILE A 54 5.82 -10.15 -3.63
C ILE A 54 7.06 -10.05 -4.52
N ILE A 55 8.18 -9.63 -3.92
CA ILE A 55 9.48 -9.56 -4.59
C ILE A 55 10.29 -10.80 -4.19
N ASN A 56 10.45 -11.73 -5.13
CA ASN A 56 11.15 -13.01 -4.96
C ASN A 56 12.42 -13.11 -5.84
N PHE A 57 12.92 -11.95 -6.31
CA PHE A 57 14.11 -11.83 -7.12
C PHE A 57 15.07 -10.81 -6.50
N GLU A 58 16.33 -10.87 -6.89
CA GLU A 58 17.37 -9.96 -6.41
C GLU A 58 17.15 -8.55 -6.99
N CYS A 59 17.32 -7.53 -6.14
CA CYS A 59 17.19 -6.13 -6.53
C CYS A 59 18.38 -5.36 -5.98
N ASP A 60 18.92 -4.45 -6.77
CA ASP A 60 19.89 -3.47 -6.27
C ASP A 60 19.22 -2.53 -5.27
N PHE A 61 19.90 -2.25 -4.16
CA PHE A 61 19.35 -1.47 -3.07
C PHE A 61 19.17 0.01 -3.45
N ASP A 62 20.20 0.61 -4.05
CA ASP A 62 20.21 2.04 -4.38
C ASP A 62 19.22 2.33 -5.51
N GLU A 63 19.16 1.45 -6.52
CA GLU A 63 18.16 1.52 -7.58
C GLU A 63 16.73 1.38 -7.01
N SER A 64 16.52 0.44 -6.08
CA SER A 64 15.20 0.25 -5.46
C SER A 64 14.78 1.44 -4.61
N LYS A 65 15.73 2.09 -3.95
CA LYS A 65 15.51 3.28 -3.13
C LYS A 65 15.16 4.48 -4.00
N GLU A 66 15.90 4.72 -5.08
CA GLU A 66 15.61 5.78 -6.04
C GLU A 66 14.21 5.62 -6.64
N LYS A 67 13.89 4.40 -7.11
CA LYS A 67 12.56 4.10 -7.66
C LYS A 67 11.43 4.32 -6.65
N LEU A 68 11.62 3.91 -5.40
CA LEU A 68 10.63 4.14 -4.35
C LEU A 68 10.36 5.64 -4.15
N PHE A 69 11.41 6.48 -4.14
CA PHE A 69 11.22 7.93 -4.02
C PHE A 69 10.50 8.53 -5.23
N MET A 70 10.87 8.13 -6.45
CA MET A 70 10.18 8.60 -7.65
C MET A 70 8.69 8.26 -7.63
N THR A 71 8.34 7.02 -7.28
CA THR A 71 6.95 6.57 -7.16
C THR A 71 6.23 7.32 -6.02
N LEU A 72 6.91 7.62 -4.92
CA LEU A 72 6.35 8.38 -3.81
C LEU A 72 6.03 9.84 -4.21
N ASP A 73 6.91 10.50 -4.95
CA ASP A 73 6.67 11.87 -5.45
C ASP A 73 5.47 11.91 -6.41
N GLU A 74 5.35 10.89 -7.27
CA GLU A 74 4.21 10.75 -8.17
C GLU A 74 2.91 10.46 -7.41
N TYR A 75 2.95 9.53 -6.44
CA TYR A 75 1.82 9.25 -5.56
C TYR A 75 1.37 10.51 -4.83
N TRP A 76 2.30 11.29 -4.28
CA TRP A 76 2.00 12.54 -3.60
C TRP A 76 1.31 13.54 -4.53
N THR A 77 1.80 13.68 -5.76
CA THR A 77 1.18 14.54 -6.77
C THR A 77 -0.26 14.10 -7.10
N VAL A 78 -0.51 12.79 -7.23
CA VAL A 78 -1.86 12.27 -7.49
C VAL A 78 -2.78 12.45 -6.28
N PHE A 79 -2.25 12.22 -5.07
CA PHE A 79 -2.93 12.42 -3.80
C PHE A 79 -3.38 13.88 -3.61
N GLU A 80 -2.48 14.86 -3.80
CA GLU A 80 -2.81 16.29 -3.63
C GLU A 80 -3.86 16.78 -4.63
N ASN A 81 -3.91 16.16 -5.81
CA ASN A 81 -4.90 16.47 -6.83
C ASN A 81 -6.25 15.77 -6.62
N GLY A 82 -6.39 14.91 -5.60
CA GLY A 82 -7.63 14.15 -5.36
C GLY A 82 -7.96 13.16 -6.48
N ASN A 83 -6.93 12.63 -7.16
CA ASN A 83 -7.08 11.77 -8.33
C ASN A 83 -6.76 10.29 -8.02
N LEU A 84 -7.03 9.85 -6.79
CA LEU A 84 -6.83 8.46 -6.38
C LEU A 84 -8.06 7.60 -6.68
N PRO A 85 -7.91 6.28 -6.90
CA PRO A 85 -9.05 5.41 -7.17
C PRO A 85 -10.05 5.36 -6.00
N GLU A 86 -11.34 5.42 -6.31
CA GLU A 86 -12.42 5.38 -5.31
C GLU A 86 -12.55 4.02 -4.60
N LYS A 87 -11.88 2.97 -5.11
CA LYS A 87 -12.00 1.61 -4.57
C LYS A 87 -10.64 0.89 -4.59
N HIS A 88 -10.32 0.23 -3.49
CA HIS A 88 -9.27 -0.78 -3.42
C HIS A 88 -9.87 -2.18 -3.38
N VAL A 89 -9.26 -3.15 -4.09
CA VAL A 89 -9.82 -4.50 -4.23
C VAL A 89 -10.02 -5.23 -2.89
N LEU A 90 -9.18 -4.97 -1.89
CA LEU A 90 -9.28 -5.58 -0.56
C LEU A 90 -9.98 -4.67 0.46
N PHE A 91 -9.83 -3.35 0.35
CA PHE A 91 -10.24 -2.40 1.38
C PHE A 91 -11.55 -1.68 1.08
N GLY A 92 -12.21 -2.07 -0.01
CA GLY A 92 -13.51 -1.51 -0.42
C GLY A 92 -13.36 -0.06 -0.90
N VAL A 93 -14.39 0.74 -0.67
CA VAL A 93 -14.39 2.17 -1.00
C VAL A 93 -13.27 2.86 -0.23
N MET A 94 -12.49 3.68 -0.93
CA MET A 94 -11.34 4.40 -0.41
C MET A 94 -11.50 5.87 -0.69
N LYS A 95 -11.46 6.69 0.36
CA LYS A 95 -11.21 8.12 0.23
C LYS A 95 -9.70 8.38 0.14
N GLU A 96 -9.32 9.60 -0.24
CA GLU A 96 -7.95 10.07 -0.24
C GLU A 96 -7.32 9.90 1.15
N GLU A 97 -8.04 10.26 2.21
CA GLU A 97 -7.59 10.07 3.60
C GLU A 97 -7.33 8.60 3.95
N ASP A 98 -8.12 7.67 3.40
CA ASP A 98 -7.92 6.23 3.61
C ASP A 98 -6.62 5.76 2.93
N TRP A 99 -6.38 6.20 1.70
CA TRP A 99 -5.16 5.90 0.96
C TRP A 99 -3.93 6.45 1.69
N GLY A 100 -3.95 7.74 2.05
CA GLY A 100 -2.86 8.37 2.79
C GLY A 100 -2.55 7.65 4.10
N PHE A 101 -3.59 7.28 4.86
CA PHE A 101 -3.43 6.54 6.11
C PHE A 101 -2.82 5.15 5.90
N LEU A 102 -3.32 4.36 4.95
CA LEU A 102 -2.83 2.99 4.73
C LEU A 102 -1.41 2.98 4.14
N GLU A 103 -1.11 3.85 3.18
CA GLU A 103 0.24 3.95 2.60
C GLU A 103 1.26 4.40 3.65
N TYR A 104 0.90 5.37 4.51
CA TYR A 104 1.75 5.74 5.65
C TYR A 104 1.99 4.57 6.59
N LYS A 105 0.94 3.83 6.97
CA LYS A 105 1.05 2.67 7.86
C LYS A 105 1.91 1.57 7.25
N HIS A 106 1.80 1.35 5.95
CA HIS A 106 2.59 0.38 5.19
C HIS A 106 4.07 0.75 5.12
N LEU A 107 4.38 1.96 4.66
CA LEU A 107 5.75 2.45 4.62
C LEU A 107 6.38 2.43 6.00
N ASN A 108 5.70 2.95 7.03
CA ASN A 108 6.20 2.94 8.40
C ASN A 108 6.40 1.52 8.95
N HIS A 109 5.52 0.56 8.64
CA HIS A 109 5.68 -0.83 9.08
C HIS A 109 6.98 -1.43 8.54
N HIS A 110 7.30 -1.15 7.28
CA HIS A 110 8.48 -1.71 6.64
C HIS A 110 9.75 -0.92 6.89
N LEU A 111 9.71 0.42 6.88
CA LEU A 111 10.90 1.24 7.02
C LEU A 111 11.53 1.17 8.43
N LYS A 112 10.73 0.82 9.45
CA LYS A 112 11.21 0.52 10.80
C LYS A 112 12.33 -0.52 10.85
N GLN A 113 12.37 -1.47 9.92
CA GLN A 113 13.44 -2.49 9.88
C GLN A 113 14.82 -1.88 9.57
N PHE A 114 14.85 -0.68 8.99
CA PHE A 114 16.06 0.08 8.70
C PHE A 114 16.40 1.09 9.82
N GLY A 115 15.64 1.09 10.92
CA GLY A 115 15.82 2.05 12.02
C GLY A 115 15.34 3.46 11.70
N ILE A 116 14.47 3.60 10.70
CA ILE A 116 13.84 4.87 10.26
C ILE A 116 12.36 4.85 10.66
#